data_AF-A0A1C6R4U7-F1
#
_entry.id   AF-A0A1C6R4U7-F1
#
_cell.length_a   1.000
_cell.length_b   1.000
_cell.length_c   1.000
_cell.angle_alpha   90.00
_cell.angle_beta   90.00
_cell.angle_gamma   90.00
#
_symmetry.space_group_name_H-M   'P 1'
#
loop_
_entity.id
_entity.type
_entity.pdbx_description
1 polymer ?
#
loop_
_entity_poly.entity_id
_entity_poly.type
_entity_poly.pdbx_seq_one_letter_code
_entity_poly.pdbx_strand_id
1 'polypeptide(L)'
;MLSLVNTDGSTEFGSLIDEIVREGARRMLAAALEAEVNRYRAELADQTDGAGRRLVVRNGHHRPRTVTTAAGPVEVTAPRVNDKRVDAATGERTRFFSKILPPWCRKSPKVSEVLPLLYLHGLSSGDFVPALEQFLGSAAGLSPATVTRLTKQWSDDHAAFQQRDLAESDYVYVWADGVHPKVRLGQAHSCVLVLMGVRLDGTKELIALAEGLRESTESWADLLRDCRRRGMRDPELVVGDGAMGLWKALAEVFPAARHQRCWVHKARNVMNALPKSAQSGATKAMQEIYNAEDRAHAEKAIEAFVKTYGVKWPKAVAKITDDREELLAFYDFPAEHWIHLRTTNPIESTFSTVKLRTKVTRGAGSPAAALAMVFKLVESAQARWRAVTAAHLVALVRAGARFETGVLVERPEAVAA
;
A
#
# COMPACT_ATOMS: atom_id res chain seq x y z
N MET A 1 37.22 7.21 17.57
CA MET A 1 35.80 7.52 17.81
C MET A 1 35.45 6.98 19.18
N LEU A 2 35.22 7.86 20.15
CA LEU A 2 34.67 7.47 21.44
C LEU A 2 33.25 6.97 21.18
N SER A 3 33.04 5.65 21.25
CA SER A 3 31.69 5.09 21.26
C SER A 3 31.08 5.47 22.60
N LEU A 4 30.18 6.46 22.58
CA LEU A 4 29.38 6.86 23.75
C LEU A 4 28.30 5.83 24.08
N VAL A 5 28.17 4.78 23.27
CA VAL A 5 27.14 3.75 23.34
C VAL A 5 27.83 2.41 23.63
N ASN A 6 27.40 1.75 24.71
CA ASN A 6 27.81 0.41 25.11
C ASN A 6 27.30 -0.63 24.10
N THR A 7 27.88 -1.83 24.15
CA THR A 7 27.49 -2.94 23.28
C THR A 7 26.04 -3.40 23.44
N ASP A 8 25.37 -3.01 24.53
CA ASP A 8 23.95 -3.23 24.81
C ASP A 8 23.03 -2.04 24.43
N GLY A 9 23.60 -0.96 23.86
CA GLY A 9 22.87 0.24 23.46
C GLY A 9 22.71 1.29 24.55
N SER A 10 23.20 1.04 25.78
CA SER A 10 23.14 2.02 26.88
C SER A 10 24.27 3.05 26.81
N THR A 11 24.06 4.23 27.41
CA THR A 11 25.14 5.22 27.64
C THR A 11 25.40 5.32 29.14
N GLU A 12 26.68 5.33 29.57
CA GLU A 12 27.07 5.35 31.02
C GLU A 12 26.51 6.56 31.78
N PHE A 13 26.25 7.65 31.08
CA PHE A 13 25.51 8.80 31.57
C PHE A 13 24.28 8.97 30.69
N GLY A 14 23.12 9.26 31.28
CA GLY A 14 21.95 9.70 30.51
C GLY A 14 22.36 10.82 29.55
N SER A 15 21.75 10.86 28.36
CA SER A 15 22.08 11.88 27.37
C SER A 15 21.69 13.27 27.91
N LEU A 16 22.68 14.02 28.40
CA LEU A 16 22.50 15.40 28.90
C LEU A 16 21.84 16.28 27.83
N ILE A 17 22.12 16.00 26.55
CA ILE A 17 21.47 16.64 25.41
C ILE A 17 19.96 16.38 25.44
N ASP A 18 19.54 15.12 25.61
CA ASP A 18 18.11 14.77 25.63
C ASP A 18 17.38 15.29 26.86
N GLU A 19 18.07 15.43 28.00
CA GLU A 19 17.52 16.09 29.19
C GLU A 19 17.26 17.58 28.93
N ILE A 20 18.22 18.29 28.32
CA ILE A 20 18.07 19.70 27.93
C ILE A 20 16.92 19.86 26.93
N VAL A 21 16.85 18.99 25.92
CA VAL A 21 15.78 19.00 24.91
C VAL A 21 14.42 18.77 25.56
N ARG A 22 14.30 17.80 26.47
CA ARG A 22 13.04 17.49 27.17
C ARG A 22 12.59 18.64 28.07
N GLU A 23 13.52 19.25 28.81
CA GLU A 23 13.22 20.40 29.67
C GLU A 23 12.84 21.64 28.83
N GLY A 24 13.53 21.87 27.71
CA GLY A 24 13.18 22.91 26.75
C GLY A 24 11.77 22.71 26.19
N ALA A 25 11.46 21.49 25.74
CA ALA A 25 10.12 21.13 25.24
C ALA A 25 9.04 21.34 26.30
N ARG A 26 9.31 20.96 27.56
CA ARG A 26 8.40 21.18 28.70
C ARG A 26 8.06 22.66 28.89
N ARG A 27 9.09 23.52 28.94
CA ARG A 27 8.92 24.97 29.12
C ARG A 27 8.17 25.60 27.96
N MET A 28 8.55 25.26 26.73
CA MET A 28 7.93 25.81 25.52
C MET A 28 6.46 25.40 25.40
N LEU A 29 6.14 24.13 25.69
CA LEU A 29 4.76 23.64 25.64
C LEU A 29 3.90 24.31 26.72
N ALA A 30 4.42 24.49 27.93
CA ALA A 30 3.73 25.24 28.98
C ALA A 30 3.45 26.69 28.55
N ALA A 31 4.45 27.39 28.01
CA ALA A 31 4.30 28.75 27.51
C ALA A 31 3.29 28.85 26.37
N ALA A 32 3.28 27.90 25.44
CA ALA A 32 2.33 27.86 24.34
C ALA A 32 0.88 27.66 24.80
N LEU A 33 0.66 26.79 25.79
CA LEU A 33 -0.66 26.58 26.39
C LEU A 33 -1.17 27.82 27.14
N GLU A 34 -0.28 28.51 27.86
CA GLU A 34 -0.59 29.80 28.48
C GLU A 34 -0.98 30.84 27.44
N ALA A 35 -0.22 30.94 26.35
CA ALA A 35 -0.50 31.86 25.25
C ALA A 35 -1.86 31.55 24.56
N GLU A 36 -2.18 30.27 24.36
CA GLU A 36 -3.47 29.84 23.79
C GLU A 36 -4.65 30.27 24.67
N VAL A 37 -4.57 30.04 25.99
CA VAL A 37 -5.62 30.47 26.94
C VAL A 37 -5.72 32.00 27.02
N ASN A 38 -4.59 32.70 27.02
CA ASN A 38 -4.60 34.16 27.05
C ASN A 38 -5.24 34.75 25.79
N ARG A 39 -4.95 34.17 24.62
CA ARG A 39 -5.57 34.54 23.35
C ARG A 39 -7.08 34.29 23.36
N TYR A 40 -7.51 33.09 23.74
CA TYR A 40 -8.93 32.75 23.82
C TYR A 40 -9.71 33.70 24.74
N ARG A 41 -9.12 34.10 25.87
CA ARG A 41 -9.72 35.07 26.79
C ARG A 41 -9.72 36.50 26.28
N ALA A 42 -8.71 36.89 25.50
CA ALA A 42 -8.62 38.22 24.93
C ALA A 42 -9.63 38.41 23.79
N GLU A 43 -9.78 37.40 22.92
CA GLU A 43 -10.76 37.37 21.83
C GLU A 43 -12.21 37.47 22.34
N LEU A 44 -12.45 37.07 23.59
CA LEU A 44 -13.78 37.01 24.21
C LEU A 44 -13.89 37.96 25.41
N ALA A 45 -13.08 39.00 25.44
CA ALA A 45 -13.01 39.93 26.58
C ALA A 45 -14.25 40.83 26.71
N ASP A 46 -14.93 41.08 25.61
CA ASP A 46 -16.19 41.84 25.46
C ASP A 46 -17.42 41.04 25.92
N GLN A 47 -17.33 39.70 25.94
CA GLN A 47 -18.39 38.81 26.38
C GLN A 47 -18.57 38.89 27.91
N THR A 48 -19.59 39.65 28.34
CA THR A 48 -19.87 39.92 29.76
C THR A 48 -21.30 39.56 30.15
N ASP A 49 -21.52 39.28 31.43
CA ASP A 49 -22.87 39.13 32.00
C ASP A 49 -23.54 40.50 32.22
N GLY A 50 -24.81 40.50 32.62
CA GLY A 50 -25.56 41.74 32.92
C GLY A 50 -24.98 42.58 34.08
N ALA A 51 -23.98 42.07 34.80
CA ALA A 51 -23.24 42.78 35.84
C ALA A 51 -21.83 43.22 35.37
N GLY A 52 -21.54 43.13 34.06
CA GLY A 52 -20.26 43.53 33.46
C GLY A 52 -19.10 42.56 33.73
N ARG A 53 -19.36 41.37 34.28
CA ARG A 53 -18.31 40.38 34.57
C ARG A 53 -18.07 39.52 33.34
N ARG A 54 -16.79 39.26 33.03
CA ARG A 54 -16.43 38.41 31.89
C ARG A 54 -17.02 37.01 32.02
N LEU A 55 -17.61 36.52 30.92
CA LEU A 55 -18.15 35.17 30.83
C LEU A 55 -17.05 34.12 30.66
N VAL A 56 -15.86 34.50 30.20
CA VAL A 56 -14.72 33.60 30.01
C VAL A 56 -13.61 33.96 30.98
N VAL A 57 -13.42 33.11 32.00
CA VAL A 57 -12.45 33.35 33.08
C VAL A 57 -11.48 32.20 33.22
N ARG A 58 -10.26 32.52 33.65
CA ARG A 58 -9.27 31.50 34.01
C ARG A 58 -9.72 30.79 35.29
N ASN A 59 -9.50 29.47 35.36
CA ASN A 59 -9.91 28.63 36.48
C ASN A 59 -8.79 27.68 36.95
N GLY A 60 -7.62 28.27 37.19
CA GLY A 60 -6.41 27.53 37.61
C GLY A 60 -5.83 26.65 36.52
N HIS A 61 -5.31 25.49 36.92
CA HIS A 61 -4.69 24.50 36.04
C HIS A 61 -5.28 23.10 36.29
N HIS A 62 -5.11 22.21 35.33
CA HIS A 62 -5.35 20.78 35.52
C HIS A 62 -4.26 20.15 36.39
N ARG A 63 -4.53 18.95 36.90
CA ARG A 63 -3.47 18.13 37.50
C ARG A 63 -2.37 17.85 36.45
N PRO A 64 -1.09 17.85 36.84
CA PRO A 64 -0.01 17.49 35.94
C PRO A 64 -0.25 16.12 35.30
N ARG A 65 0.14 15.98 34.04
CA ARG A 65 0.10 14.72 33.31
C ARG A 65 1.28 14.60 32.35
N THR A 66 1.77 13.39 32.18
CA THR A 66 2.82 13.11 31.20
C THR A 66 2.24 12.93 29.80
N VAL A 67 2.89 13.55 28.83
CA VAL A 67 2.60 13.42 27.40
C VAL A 67 3.88 12.95 26.69
N THR A 68 3.81 11.82 26.01
CA THR A 68 4.95 11.31 25.22
C THR A 68 5.10 12.11 23.92
N THR A 69 6.24 12.73 23.73
CA THR A 69 6.60 13.53 22.54
C THR A 69 7.82 12.94 21.85
N ALA A 70 8.28 13.55 20.76
CA ALA A 70 9.54 13.19 20.13
C ALA A 70 10.77 13.45 21.04
N ALA A 71 10.65 14.38 22.00
CA ALA A 71 11.66 14.63 23.04
C ALA A 71 11.55 13.67 24.25
N GLY A 72 10.70 12.65 24.14
CA GLY A 72 10.35 11.73 25.22
C GLY A 72 9.18 12.22 26.10
N PRO A 73 9.03 11.65 27.31
CA PRO A 73 7.93 11.98 28.22
C PRO A 73 8.10 13.40 28.79
N VAL A 74 7.10 14.25 28.55
CA VAL A 74 7.07 15.63 29.05
C VAL A 74 5.90 15.78 30.03
N GLU A 75 6.17 16.25 31.24
CA GLU A 75 5.10 16.58 32.19
C GLU A 75 4.45 17.92 31.81
N VAL A 76 3.12 17.94 31.72
CA VAL A 76 2.35 19.11 31.29
C VAL A 76 1.27 19.44 32.30
N THR A 77 1.23 20.71 32.70
CA THR A 77 0.20 21.30 33.55
C THR A 77 -0.60 22.31 32.73
N ALA A 78 -1.70 21.85 32.14
CA ALA A 78 -2.49 22.68 31.23
C ALA A 78 -3.37 23.70 31.99
N PRO A 79 -3.38 24.98 31.59
CA PRO A 79 -4.27 25.99 32.15
C PRO A 79 -5.73 25.67 31.85
N ARG A 80 -6.62 26.08 32.77
CA ARG A 80 -8.06 25.86 32.69
C ARG A 80 -8.80 27.16 32.43
N VAL A 81 -9.84 27.06 31.62
CA VAL A 81 -10.78 28.15 31.37
C VAL A 81 -12.17 27.67 31.78
N ASN A 82 -12.86 28.50 32.58
CA ASN A 82 -14.29 28.38 32.80
C ASN A 82 -14.98 29.32 31.82
N ASP A 83 -15.48 28.75 30.72
CA ASP A 83 -16.34 29.45 29.78
C ASP A 83 -17.79 29.28 30.25
N LYS A 84 -18.43 30.41 30.55
CA LYS A 84 -19.81 30.47 31.06
C LYS A 84 -20.83 30.73 29.95
N ARG A 85 -20.39 30.91 28.71
CA ARG A 85 -21.29 31.13 27.58
C ARG A 85 -22.12 29.88 27.31
N VAL A 86 -23.30 30.10 26.76
CA VAL A 86 -24.26 29.06 26.39
C VAL A 86 -24.47 29.18 24.89
N ASP A 87 -24.42 28.05 24.20
CA ASP A 87 -24.72 27.98 22.78
C ASP A 87 -26.22 28.23 22.56
N ALA A 88 -26.56 29.21 21.73
CA ALA A 88 -27.93 29.63 21.52
C ALA A 88 -28.78 28.59 20.77
N ALA A 89 -28.18 27.68 20.02
CA ALA A 89 -28.88 26.64 19.26
C ALA A 89 -29.07 25.36 20.08
N THR A 90 -28.09 25.00 20.91
CA THR A 90 -28.14 23.73 21.67
C THR A 90 -28.52 23.91 23.15
N GLY A 91 -28.42 25.13 23.69
CA GLY A 91 -28.64 25.40 25.10
C GLY A 91 -27.53 24.86 26.02
N GLU A 92 -26.45 24.31 25.47
CA GLU A 92 -25.34 23.75 26.24
C GLU A 92 -24.25 24.78 26.55
N ARG A 93 -23.52 24.59 27.65
CA ARG A 93 -22.36 25.42 27.97
C ARG A 93 -21.22 25.19 27.00
N THR A 94 -20.69 26.27 26.45
CA THR A 94 -19.44 26.23 25.68
C THR A 94 -18.29 25.79 26.58
N ARG A 95 -17.40 24.95 26.05
CA ARG A 95 -16.20 24.48 26.77
C ARG A 95 -14.96 24.81 25.96
N PHE A 96 -13.96 25.34 26.63
CA PHE A 96 -12.63 25.51 26.05
C PHE A 96 -11.95 24.16 25.89
N PHE A 97 -11.43 23.89 24.69
CA PHE A 97 -10.56 22.77 24.40
C PHE A 97 -9.29 23.30 23.74
N SER A 98 -8.13 22.94 24.31
CA SER A 98 -6.84 23.27 23.72
C SER A 98 -6.68 22.56 22.38
N LYS A 99 -6.32 23.31 21.33
CA LYS A 99 -5.94 22.76 20.03
C LYS A 99 -4.53 22.17 20.08
N ILE A 100 -3.67 22.73 20.93
CA ILE A 100 -2.30 22.26 21.16
C ILE A 100 -2.28 20.93 21.92
N LEU A 101 -3.05 20.82 23.00
CA LEU A 101 -3.12 19.62 23.83
C LEU A 101 -4.58 19.23 24.12
N PRO A 102 -5.20 18.44 23.22
CA PRO A 102 -6.58 17.99 23.40
C PRO A 102 -6.82 17.25 24.74
N PRO A 103 -8.09 17.20 25.20
CA PRO A 103 -8.48 16.40 26.36
C PRO A 103 -7.96 14.96 26.24
N TRP A 104 -7.51 14.40 27.35
CA TRP A 104 -7.04 13.00 27.43
C TRP A 104 -5.84 12.63 26.55
N CYS A 105 -5.27 13.57 25.79
CA CYS A 105 -4.04 13.35 25.03
C CYS A 105 -2.90 12.89 25.96
N ARG A 106 -2.33 11.72 25.66
CA ARG A 106 -1.19 11.10 26.36
C ARG A 106 0.07 11.01 25.49
N LYS A 107 -0.06 11.28 24.20
CA LYS A 107 1.03 11.20 23.22
C LYS A 107 0.78 12.15 22.06
N SER A 108 1.85 12.70 21.51
CA SER A 108 1.73 13.55 20.33
C SER A 108 1.15 12.77 19.12
N PRO A 109 0.43 13.44 18.21
CA PRO A 109 -0.04 12.83 16.97
C PRO A 109 1.09 12.19 16.16
N LYS A 110 2.24 12.89 16.05
CA LYS A 110 3.41 12.41 15.31
C LYS A 110 3.97 11.11 15.86
N VAL A 111 4.09 10.97 17.18
CA VAL A 111 4.48 9.69 17.79
C VAL A 111 3.48 8.61 17.40
N SER A 112 2.17 8.89 17.45
CA SER A 112 1.13 7.94 17.07
C SER A 112 1.16 7.52 15.60
N GLU A 113 1.56 8.41 14.68
CA GLU A 113 1.73 8.14 13.24
C GLU A 113 2.93 7.23 12.94
N VAL A 114 4.01 7.36 13.71
CA VAL A 114 5.25 6.59 13.49
C VAL A 114 5.09 5.14 13.96
N LEU A 115 4.25 4.88 14.97
CA LEU A 115 4.02 3.53 15.49
C LEU A 115 3.54 2.53 14.41
N PRO A 116 2.49 2.85 13.62
CA PRO A 116 2.15 2.12 12.41
C PRO A 116 3.33 1.81 11.52
N LEU A 117 4.12 2.81 11.16
CA LEU A 117 5.21 2.68 10.21
C LEU A 117 6.28 1.73 10.73
N LEU A 118 6.67 1.85 12.00
CA LEU A 118 7.65 0.96 12.61
C LEU A 118 7.19 -0.50 12.63
N TYR A 119 5.92 -0.72 12.96
CA TYR A 119 5.30 -2.05 12.90
C TYR A 119 5.26 -2.59 11.46
N LEU A 120 4.82 -1.74 10.54
CA LEU A 120 4.74 -2.00 9.11
C LEU A 120 6.13 -2.25 8.49
N HIS A 121 7.19 -1.68 9.04
CA HIS A 121 8.56 -1.85 8.56
C HIS A 121 9.28 -3.05 9.19
N GLY A 122 8.58 -3.86 9.99
CA GLY A 122 9.04 -5.18 10.39
C GLY A 122 9.57 -5.29 11.82
N LEU A 123 9.34 -4.29 12.67
CA LEU A 123 9.51 -4.50 14.12
C LEU A 123 8.41 -5.46 14.61
N SER A 124 8.84 -6.62 15.12
CA SER A 124 7.91 -7.59 15.70
C SER A 124 7.16 -6.96 16.88
N SER A 125 5.91 -7.37 17.15
CA SER A 125 5.14 -6.82 18.29
C SER A 125 5.88 -6.98 19.63
N GLY A 126 6.75 -7.98 19.75
CA GLY A 126 7.55 -8.24 20.96
C GLY A 126 8.77 -7.33 21.09
N ASP A 127 9.41 -6.98 19.98
CA ASP A 127 10.58 -6.08 19.94
C ASP A 127 10.18 -4.60 19.83
N PHE A 128 8.91 -4.34 19.54
CA PHE A 128 8.33 -3.01 19.37
C PHE A 128 8.42 -2.17 20.64
N VAL A 129 8.06 -2.77 21.79
CA VAL A 129 8.08 -2.06 23.07
C VAL A 129 9.51 -1.74 23.52
N PRO A 130 10.47 -2.70 23.53
CA PRO A 130 11.86 -2.42 23.87
C PRO A 130 12.51 -1.36 22.97
N ALA A 131 12.34 -1.44 21.64
CA ALA A 131 12.97 -0.52 20.71
C ALA A 131 12.46 0.93 20.88
N LEU A 132 11.16 1.09 21.11
CA LEU A 132 10.57 2.40 21.31
C LEU A 132 10.74 2.92 22.73
N GLU A 133 10.85 2.05 23.73
CA GLU A 133 11.20 2.45 25.09
C GLU A 133 12.62 3.03 25.11
N GLN A 134 13.58 2.40 24.42
CA GLN A 134 14.93 2.95 24.24
C GLN A 134 14.91 4.28 23.49
N PHE A 135 14.10 4.42 22.43
CA PHE A 135 14.07 5.64 21.62
C PHE A 135 13.27 6.80 22.25
N LEU A 136 12.12 6.53 22.86
CA LEU A 136 11.22 7.53 23.43
C LEU A 136 11.41 7.72 24.95
N GLY A 137 12.24 6.90 25.59
CA GLY A 137 12.46 6.91 27.05
C GLY A 137 11.26 6.45 27.87
N SER A 138 10.26 5.82 27.25
CA SER A 138 9.08 5.30 27.94
C SER A 138 8.29 4.29 27.10
N ALA A 139 7.88 3.18 27.72
CA ALA A 139 6.90 2.25 27.16
C ALA A 139 5.44 2.75 27.24
N ALA A 140 5.18 3.89 27.91
CA ALA A 140 3.83 4.37 28.18
C ALA A 140 3.08 4.74 26.88
N GLY A 141 1.95 4.06 26.62
CA GLY A 141 1.13 4.27 25.42
C GLY A 141 1.45 3.34 24.24
N LEU A 142 2.41 2.42 24.41
CA LEU A 142 2.86 1.43 23.44
C LEU A 142 2.35 0.01 23.74
N SER A 143 1.18 -0.10 24.38
CA SER A 143 0.60 -1.40 24.76
C SER A 143 0.11 -2.20 23.56
N PRO A 144 -0.05 -3.54 23.70
CA PRO A 144 -0.73 -4.38 22.69
C PRO A 144 -2.12 -3.87 22.27
N ALA A 145 -2.83 -3.18 23.17
CA ALA A 145 -4.10 -2.53 22.86
C ALA A 145 -3.96 -1.36 21.86
N THR A 146 -2.82 -0.65 21.84
CA THR A 146 -2.53 0.36 20.81
C THR A 146 -2.37 -0.30 19.45
N VAL A 147 -1.67 -1.43 19.36
CA VAL A 147 -1.51 -2.18 18.10
C VAL A 147 -2.87 -2.66 17.59
N THR A 148 -3.73 -3.20 18.47
CA THR A 148 -5.08 -3.65 18.11
C THR A 148 -5.94 -2.51 17.56
N ARG A 149 -5.90 -1.32 18.18
CA ARG A 149 -6.61 -0.13 17.69
C ARG A 149 -6.08 0.33 16.32
N LEU A 150 -4.77 0.23 16.08
CA LEU A 150 -4.19 0.53 14.78
C LEU A 150 -4.68 -0.43 13.69
N THR A 151 -4.74 -1.73 13.99
CA THR A 151 -5.28 -2.71 13.05
C THR A 151 -6.74 -2.43 12.71
N LYS A 152 -7.55 -2.02 13.70
CA LYS A 152 -8.93 -1.59 13.46
C LYS A 152 -8.97 -0.40 12.51
N GLN A 153 -8.19 0.65 12.78
CA GLN A 153 -8.12 1.82 11.89
C GLN A 153 -7.72 1.44 10.47
N TRP A 154 -6.74 0.54 10.28
CA TRP A 154 -6.35 0.09 8.94
C TRP A 154 -7.42 -0.73 8.24
N SER A 155 -8.25 -1.45 9.01
CA SER A 155 -9.40 -2.17 8.46
C SER A 155 -10.47 -1.19 8.00
N ASP A 156 -10.72 -0.13 8.79
CA ASP A 156 -11.65 0.94 8.42
C ASP A 156 -11.15 1.70 7.18
N ASP A 157 -9.85 2.00 7.10
CA ASP A 157 -9.21 2.62 5.93
C ASP A 157 -9.32 1.73 4.69
N HIS A 158 -9.11 0.41 4.83
CA HIS A 158 -9.27 -0.55 3.73
C HIS A 158 -10.71 -0.64 3.26
N ALA A 159 -11.68 -0.63 4.18
CA ALA A 159 -13.10 -0.61 3.84
C ALA A 159 -13.48 0.67 3.08
N ALA A 160 -13.00 1.84 3.52
CA ALA A 160 -13.19 3.10 2.81
C ALA A 160 -12.54 3.07 1.42
N PHE A 161 -11.32 2.54 1.30
CA PHE A 161 -10.63 2.36 0.02
C PHE A 161 -11.43 1.46 -0.94
N GLN A 162 -12.04 0.39 -0.42
CA GLN A 162 -12.88 -0.51 -1.22
C GLN A 162 -14.21 0.11 -1.65
N GLN A 163 -14.62 1.26 -1.11
CA GLN A 163 -15.84 1.98 -1.50
C GLN A 163 -15.56 3.19 -2.40
N ARG A 164 -14.29 3.53 -2.65
CA ARG A 164 -13.93 4.71 -3.44
C ARG A 164 -14.44 4.60 -4.89
N ASP A 165 -14.77 5.73 -5.48
CA ASP A 165 -15.12 5.82 -6.88
C ASP A 165 -13.89 5.55 -7.78
N LEU A 166 -14.09 4.76 -8.84
CA LEU A 166 -13.10 4.44 -9.86
C LEU A 166 -13.47 5.04 -11.22
N ALA A 167 -14.61 5.73 -11.37
CA ALA A 167 -15.06 6.32 -12.63
C ALA A 167 -14.06 7.34 -13.21
N GLU A 168 -13.40 8.11 -12.33
CA GLU A 168 -12.39 9.11 -12.70
C GLU A 168 -10.98 8.51 -12.90
N SER A 169 -10.79 7.22 -12.64
CA SER A 169 -9.50 6.54 -12.76
C SER A 169 -9.50 5.57 -13.95
N ASP A 170 -8.93 5.99 -15.08
CA ASP A 170 -8.85 5.15 -16.27
C ASP A 170 -7.56 4.31 -16.26
N TYR A 171 -7.72 2.99 -16.18
CA TYR A 171 -6.62 2.02 -16.11
C TYR A 171 -6.43 1.33 -17.47
N VAL A 172 -5.29 1.58 -18.11
CA VAL A 172 -4.97 1.02 -19.44
C VAL A 172 -4.44 -0.41 -19.31
N TYR A 173 -3.53 -0.63 -18.35
CA TYR A 173 -3.01 -1.96 -18.03
C TYR A 173 -3.40 -2.31 -16.60
N VAL A 174 -3.70 -3.58 -16.37
CA VAL A 174 -3.98 -4.12 -15.04
C VAL A 174 -3.15 -5.37 -14.81
N TRP A 175 -2.42 -5.43 -13.71
CA TRP A 175 -1.87 -6.69 -13.20
C TRP A 175 -2.81 -7.28 -12.16
N ALA A 176 -3.01 -8.59 -12.26
CA ALA A 176 -3.82 -9.39 -11.34
C ALA A 176 -2.97 -10.54 -10.79
N ASP A 177 -2.92 -10.68 -9.47
CA ASP A 177 -2.16 -11.76 -8.82
C ASP A 177 -2.77 -12.20 -7.49
N GLY A 178 -2.53 -13.45 -7.12
CA GLY A 178 -2.97 -14.08 -5.88
C GLY A 178 -1.80 -14.21 -4.89
N VAL A 179 -1.77 -13.38 -3.86
CA VAL A 179 -0.69 -13.41 -2.86
C VAL A 179 -1.10 -14.20 -1.63
N HIS A 180 -0.23 -15.09 -1.18
CA HIS A 180 -0.48 -15.96 -0.03
C HIS A 180 0.32 -15.49 1.19
N PRO A 181 -0.21 -14.57 2.02
CA PRO A 181 0.45 -14.17 3.27
C PRO A 181 0.42 -15.32 4.28
N LYS A 182 1.44 -15.41 5.14
CA LYS A 182 1.42 -16.35 6.26
C LYS A 182 0.52 -15.80 7.36
N VAL A 183 -0.65 -16.40 7.57
CA VAL A 183 -1.59 -16.05 8.65
C VAL A 183 -1.43 -17.03 9.81
N ARG A 184 -1.47 -16.53 11.06
CA ARG A 184 -1.22 -17.35 12.26
C ARG A 184 -2.48 -18.03 12.80
N LEU A 185 -3.64 -17.35 12.74
CA LEU A 185 -4.95 -17.93 13.04
C LEU A 185 -5.86 -17.75 11.80
N GLY A 186 -6.28 -18.85 11.19
CA GLY A 186 -7.11 -18.85 9.98
C GLY A 186 -6.96 -20.13 9.17
N GLN A 187 -7.84 -20.35 8.19
CA GLN A 187 -7.72 -21.50 7.28
C GLN A 187 -6.45 -21.40 6.44
N ALA A 188 -5.81 -22.54 6.18
CA ALA A 188 -4.56 -22.70 5.44
C ALA A 188 -4.61 -22.25 3.95
N HIS A 189 -5.71 -21.63 3.50
CA HIS A 189 -6.03 -21.38 2.10
C HIS A 189 -6.48 -19.93 1.80
N SER A 190 -6.26 -18.98 2.71
CA SER A 190 -6.52 -17.56 2.41
C SER A 190 -5.48 -17.04 1.42
N CYS A 191 -5.94 -16.59 0.25
CA CYS A 191 -5.15 -15.77 -0.65
C CYS A 191 -5.68 -14.33 -0.60
N VAL A 192 -4.80 -13.39 -0.90
CA VAL A 192 -5.14 -11.99 -1.09
C VAL A 192 -5.07 -11.73 -2.59
N LEU A 193 -6.22 -11.49 -3.19
CA LEU A 193 -6.33 -11.11 -4.59
C LEU A 193 -5.98 -9.63 -4.73
N VAL A 194 -5.14 -9.31 -5.69
CA VAL A 194 -4.58 -7.97 -5.89
C VAL A 194 -4.82 -7.54 -7.33
N LEU A 195 -5.35 -6.35 -7.51
CA LEU A 195 -5.40 -5.64 -8.79
C LEU A 195 -4.56 -4.37 -8.71
N MET A 196 -3.59 -4.22 -9.59
CA MET A 196 -2.77 -3.01 -9.74
C MET A 196 -2.92 -2.47 -11.16
N GLY A 197 -3.22 -1.19 -11.33
CA GLY A 197 -3.45 -0.55 -12.61
C GLY A 197 -2.36 0.42 -13.03
N VAL A 198 -2.32 0.75 -14.33
CA VAL A 198 -1.58 1.88 -14.90
C VAL A 198 -2.57 2.93 -15.38
N ARG A 199 -2.46 4.14 -14.84
CA ARG A 199 -3.27 5.29 -15.27
C ARG A 199 -2.77 5.87 -16.60
N LEU A 200 -3.55 6.76 -17.20
CA LEU A 200 -3.21 7.43 -18.47
C LEU A 200 -1.87 8.18 -18.46
N ASP A 201 -1.45 8.68 -17.29
CA ASP A 201 -0.16 9.35 -17.07
C ASP A 201 1.00 8.37 -16.86
N GLY A 202 0.75 7.07 -16.98
CA GLY A 202 1.70 5.98 -16.77
C GLY A 202 2.01 5.66 -15.31
N THR A 203 1.40 6.33 -14.35
CA THR A 203 1.57 6.02 -12.92
C THR A 203 0.88 4.70 -12.57
N LYS A 204 1.48 3.96 -11.63
CA LYS A 204 0.93 2.70 -11.12
C LYS A 204 0.10 2.97 -9.87
N GLU A 205 -1.01 2.26 -9.73
CA GLU A 205 -1.91 2.41 -8.59
C GLU A 205 -2.52 1.06 -8.18
N LEU A 206 -2.66 0.81 -6.87
CA LEU A 206 -3.45 -0.28 -6.35
C LEU A 206 -4.90 0.02 -6.69
N ILE A 207 -5.58 -0.88 -7.39
CA ILE A 207 -7.01 -0.75 -7.73
C ILE A 207 -7.83 -1.32 -6.59
N ALA A 208 -7.57 -2.58 -6.25
CA ALA A 208 -8.35 -3.34 -5.28
C ALA A 208 -7.50 -4.43 -4.61
N LEU A 209 -7.89 -4.78 -3.38
CA LEU A 209 -7.25 -5.81 -2.58
C LEU A 209 -8.29 -6.54 -1.74
N ALA A 210 -8.53 -7.83 -2.01
CA ALA A 210 -9.58 -8.60 -1.36
C ALA A 210 -9.07 -9.94 -0.83
N GLU A 211 -9.70 -10.43 0.24
CA GLU A 211 -9.51 -11.82 0.67
C GLU A 211 -10.27 -12.74 -0.29
N GLY A 212 -9.59 -13.76 -0.80
CA GLY A 212 -10.15 -14.82 -1.62
C GLY A 212 -10.11 -16.16 -0.89
N LEU A 213 -11.20 -16.92 -0.98
CA LEU A 213 -11.21 -18.32 -0.57
C LEU A 213 -10.62 -19.17 -1.71
N ARG A 214 -9.28 -19.25 -1.76
CA ARG A 214 -8.51 -19.73 -2.93
C ARG A 214 -8.68 -18.81 -4.16
N GLU A 215 -7.89 -19.04 -5.21
CA GLU A 215 -8.02 -18.37 -6.52
C GLU A 215 -9.20 -18.93 -7.34
N SER A 216 -10.39 -18.99 -6.73
CA SER A 216 -11.60 -19.46 -7.41
C SER A 216 -12.11 -18.42 -8.41
N THR A 217 -12.86 -18.89 -9.41
CA THR A 217 -13.56 -18.01 -10.37
C THR A 217 -14.48 -17.01 -9.67
N GLU A 218 -15.18 -17.45 -8.62
CA GLU A 218 -16.14 -16.64 -7.88
C GLU A 218 -15.44 -15.50 -7.13
N SER A 219 -14.34 -15.78 -6.42
CA SER A 219 -13.57 -14.73 -5.72
C SER A 219 -13.04 -13.66 -6.68
N TRP A 220 -12.58 -14.06 -7.88
CA TRP A 220 -12.16 -13.11 -8.91
C TRP A 220 -13.33 -12.35 -9.52
N ALA A 221 -14.45 -13.02 -9.80
CA ALA A 221 -15.64 -12.39 -10.36
C ALA A 221 -16.22 -11.35 -9.40
N ASP A 222 -16.27 -11.65 -8.10
CA ASP A 222 -16.75 -10.70 -7.10
C ASP A 222 -15.86 -9.46 -7.02
N LEU A 223 -14.53 -9.63 -7.02
CA LEU A 223 -13.58 -8.52 -7.03
C LEU A 223 -13.73 -7.66 -8.29
N LEU A 224 -13.81 -8.29 -9.47
CA LEU A 224 -13.93 -7.57 -10.75
C LEU A 224 -15.29 -6.88 -10.88
N ARG A 225 -16.39 -7.54 -10.50
CA ARG A 225 -17.74 -6.95 -10.51
C ARG A 225 -17.83 -5.76 -9.55
N ASP A 226 -17.17 -5.84 -8.41
CA ASP A 226 -17.06 -4.73 -7.48
C ASP A 226 -16.33 -3.53 -8.11
N CYS A 227 -15.17 -3.75 -8.76
CA CYS A 227 -14.48 -2.69 -9.50
C CYS A 227 -15.37 -2.09 -10.60
N ARG A 228 -16.08 -2.91 -11.37
CA ARG A 228 -17.02 -2.47 -12.42
C ARG A 228 -18.15 -1.61 -11.85
N ARG A 229 -18.74 -2.03 -10.73
CA ARG A 229 -19.79 -1.29 -10.02
C ARG A 229 -19.29 0.06 -9.48
N ARG A 230 -18.02 0.15 -9.11
CA ARG A 230 -17.35 1.41 -8.72
C ARG A 230 -16.96 2.29 -9.91
N GLY A 231 -17.31 1.92 -11.14
CA GLY A 231 -17.07 2.75 -12.33
C GLY A 231 -15.79 2.42 -13.10
N MET A 232 -15.06 1.35 -12.75
CA MET A 232 -13.88 0.94 -13.51
C MET A 232 -14.25 0.56 -14.96
N ARG A 233 -13.59 1.21 -15.91
CA ARG A 233 -13.70 0.91 -17.35
C ARG A 233 -12.92 -0.35 -17.70
N ASP A 234 -13.26 -0.99 -18.82
CA ASP A 234 -12.47 -2.09 -19.37
C ASP A 234 -11.01 -1.63 -19.62
N PRO A 235 -10.01 -2.33 -19.06
CA PRO A 235 -8.61 -2.10 -19.40
C PRO A 235 -8.28 -2.68 -20.78
N GLU A 236 -7.21 -2.19 -21.41
CA GLU A 236 -6.76 -2.69 -22.72
C GLU A 236 -6.02 -4.03 -22.60
N LEU A 237 -5.36 -4.27 -21.45
CA LEU A 237 -4.68 -5.52 -21.13
C LEU A 237 -4.75 -5.84 -19.63
N VAL A 238 -5.07 -7.10 -19.33
CA VAL A 238 -4.91 -7.68 -18.00
C VAL A 238 -3.80 -8.73 -18.01
N VAL A 239 -2.78 -8.53 -17.19
CA VAL A 239 -1.64 -9.43 -17.02
C VAL A 239 -1.80 -10.21 -15.72
N GLY A 240 -1.72 -11.54 -15.77
CA GLY A 240 -1.87 -12.37 -14.58
C GLY A 240 -1.25 -13.75 -14.73
N ASP A 241 -1.32 -14.56 -13.68
CA ASP A 241 -1.01 -15.98 -13.79
C ASP A 241 -2.12 -16.71 -14.61
N GLY A 242 -1.81 -17.90 -15.11
CA GLY A 242 -2.72 -18.80 -15.82
C GLY A 242 -3.86 -19.37 -14.96
N ALA A 243 -4.22 -18.74 -13.84
CA ALA A 243 -5.32 -19.17 -12.99
C ALA A 243 -6.64 -19.10 -13.78
N MET A 244 -7.21 -20.26 -14.11
CA MET A 244 -8.42 -20.34 -14.93
C MET A 244 -9.60 -19.52 -14.38
N GLY A 245 -9.68 -19.35 -13.06
CA GLY A 245 -10.72 -18.56 -12.41
C GLY A 245 -10.67 -17.08 -12.77
N LEU A 246 -9.47 -16.49 -12.84
CA LEU A 246 -9.29 -15.09 -13.23
C LEU A 246 -9.78 -14.85 -14.65
N TRP A 247 -9.37 -15.68 -15.61
CA TRP A 247 -9.68 -15.47 -17.03
C TRP A 247 -11.16 -15.66 -17.35
N LYS A 248 -11.81 -16.64 -16.70
CA LYS A 248 -13.26 -16.81 -16.84
C LYS A 248 -14.02 -15.62 -16.26
N ALA A 249 -13.62 -15.12 -15.10
CA ALA A 249 -14.22 -13.94 -14.49
C ALA A 249 -13.98 -12.68 -15.33
N LEU A 250 -12.78 -12.51 -15.90
CA LEU A 250 -12.44 -11.38 -16.74
C LEU A 250 -13.31 -11.33 -17.99
N ALA A 251 -13.47 -12.45 -18.70
CA ALA A 251 -14.30 -12.52 -19.91
C ALA A 251 -15.77 -12.20 -19.63
N GLU A 252 -16.26 -12.47 -18.42
CA GLU A 252 -17.64 -12.14 -18.01
C GLU A 252 -17.80 -10.65 -17.66
N VAL A 253 -16.87 -10.09 -16.89
CA VAL A 253 -17.02 -8.74 -16.29
C VAL A 253 -16.45 -7.63 -17.17
N PHE A 254 -15.33 -7.89 -17.84
CA PHE A 254 -14.62 -6.95 -18.70
C PHE A 254 -14.33 -7.58 -20.08
N PRO A 255 -15.37 -7.85 -20.89
CA PRO A 255 -15.26 -8.63 -22.12
C PRO A 255 -14.39 -7.98 -23.20
N ALA A 256 -14.16 -6.65 -23.13
CA ALA A 256 -13.29 -5.96 -24.08
C ALA A 256 -11.80 -6.08 -23.71
N ALA A 257 -11.48 -6.47 -22.48
CA ALA A 257 -10.10 -6.56 -22.02
C ALA A 257 -9.40 -7.79 -22.61
N ARG A 258 -8.25 -7.56 -23.24
CA ARG A 258 -7.33 -8.66 -23.61
C ARG A 258 -6.66 -9.20 -22.35
N HIS A 259 -6.26 -10.46 -22.37
CA HIS A 259 -5.43 -11.03 -21.31
C HIS A 259 -4.04 -11.45 -21.78
N GLN A 260 -3.08 -11.34 -20.87
CA GLN A 260 -1.70 -11.76 -21.03
C GLN A 260 -1.31 -12.70 -19.89
N ARG A 261 -0.70 -13.83 -20.22
CA ARG A 261 -0.11 -14.71 -19.21
C ARG A 261 1.30 -14.28 -18.84
N CYS A 262 1.59 -14.23 -17.55
CA CYS A 262 2.89 -13.85 -17.05
C CYS A 262 3.99 -14.88 -17.43
N TRP A 263 5.07 -14.42 -18.05
CA TRP A 263 6.21 -15.27 -18.43
C TRP A 263 6.97 -15.85 -17.24
N VAL A 264 7.03 -15.16 -16.09
CA VAL A 264 7.68 -15.68 -14.87
C VAL A 264 6.97 -16.94 -14.34
N HIS A 265 5.65 -16.86 -14.17
CA HIS A 265 4.82 -18.00 -13.78
C HIS A 265 4.84 -19.10 -14.83
N LYS A 266 4.77 -18.74 -16.12
CA LYS A 266 4.87 -19.69 -17.22
C LYS A 266 6.20 -20.46 -17.21
N ALA A 267 7.33 -19.77 -17.06
CA ALA A 267 8.65 -20.38 -17.01
C ALA A 267 8.75 -21.37 -15.85
N ARG A 268 8.18 -21.05 -14.67
CA ARG A 268 8.09 -21.98 -13.54
C ARG A 268 7.32 -23.25 -13.90
N ASN A 269 6.18 -23.11 -14.58
CA ASN A 269 5.37 -24.25 -15.03
C ASN A 269 6.11 -25.14 -16.04
N VAL A 270 6.86 -24.54 -16.97
CA VAL A 270 7.72 -25.26 -17.92
C VAL A 270 8.84 -26.00 -17.19
N MET A 271 9.55 -25.33 -16.28
CA MET A 271 10.65 -25.94 -15.50
C MET A 271 10.19 -27.13 -14.66
N ASN A 272 8.98 -27.06 -14.08
CA ASN A 272 8.39 -28.16 -13.31
C ASN A 272 8.08 -29.41 -14.17
N ALA A 273 7.93 -29.25 -15.49
CA ALA A 273 7.75 -30.34 -16.43
C ALA A 273 9.08 -30.87 -17.02
N LEU A 274 10.22 -30.35 -16.55
CA LEU A 274 11.56 -30.68 -17.06
C LEU A 274 12.47 -31.24 -15.94
N PRO A 275 13.36 -32.19 -16.27
CA PRO A 275 14.42 -32.59 -15.34
C PRO A 275 15.41 -31.45 -15.13
N LYS A 276 16.02 -31.37 -13.93
CA LYS A 276 16.97 -30.30 -13.56
C LYS A 276 18.09 -30.08 -14.59
N SER A 277 18.58 -31.15 -15.22
CA SER A 277 19.64 -31.09 -16.24
C SER A 277 19.24 -30.33 -17.51
N ALA A 278 17.95 -30.26 -17.84
CA ALA A 278 17.44 -29.57 -19.03
C ALA A 278 16.96 -28.13 -18.74
N GLN A 279 16.78 -27.77 -17.46
CA GLN A 279 16.16 -26.49 -17.07
C GLN A 279 17.00 -25.27 -17.47
N SER A 280 18.34 -25.35 -17.42
CA SER A 280 19.21 -24.23 -17.77
C SER A 280 19.10 -23.87 -19.26
N GLY A 281 19.11 -24.88 -20.14
CA GLY A 281 18.90 -24.71 -21.57
C GLY A 281 17.50 -24.20 -21.89
N ALA A 282 16.48 -24.78 -21.26
CA ALA A 282 15.09 -24.38 -21.50
C ALA A 282 14.82 -22.94 -21.04
N THR A 283 15.47 -22.49 -19.96
CA THR A 283 15.39 -21.10 -19.50
C THR A 283 15.93 -20.14 -20.55
N LYS A 284 17.10 -20.44 -21.15
CA LYS A 284 17.65 -19.62 -22.23
C LYS A 284 16.73 -19.62 -23.46
N ALA A 285 16.23 -20.79 -23.86
CA ALA A 285 15.32 -20.88 -24.99
C ALA A 285 14.01 -20.10 -24.76
N MET A 286 13.46 -20.08 -23.54
CA MET A 286 12.33 -19.22 -23.19
C MET A 286 12.69 -17.74 -23.22
N GLN A 287 13.90 -17.36 -22.78
CA GLN A 287 14.41 -15.99 -22.87
C GLN A 287 14.48 -15.49 -24.30
N GLU A 288 14.84 -16.34 -25.26
CA GLU A 288 14.81 -15.99 -26.69
C GLU A 288 13.39 -15.67 -27.18
N ILE A 289 12.35 -16.27 -26.59
CA ILE A 289 10.96 -16.01 -26.98
C ILE A 289 10.52 -14.63 -26.47
N TYR A 290 10.59 -14.39 -25.17
CA TYR A 290 10.01 -13.18 -24.56
C TYR A 290 10.93 -11.94 -24.59
N ASN A 291 12.17 -12.10 -25.05
CA ASN A 291 13.06 -10.98 -25.39
C ASN A 291 13.25 -10.82 -26.90
N ALA A 292 12.51 -11.56 -27.74
CA ALA A 292 12.58 -11.39 -29.18
C ALA A 292 12.23 -9.95 -29.56
N GLU A 293 12.82 -9.47 -30.66
CA GLU A 293 12.65 -8.10 -31.17
C GLU A 293 11.21 -7.79 -31.59
N ASP A 294 10.46 -8.80 -32.01
CA ASP A 294 9.06 -8.69 -32.36
C ASP A 294 8.33 -10.04 -32.21
N ARG A 295 7.02 -10.02 -32.47
CA ARG A 295 6.15 -11.21 -32.38
C ARG A 295 6.53 -12.31 -33.37
N ALA A 296 6.96 -11.97 -34.58
CA ALA A 296 7.32 -12.95 -35.60
C ALA A 296 8.62 -13.71 -35.23
N HIS A 297 9.58 -13.00 -34.63
CA HIS A 297 10.79 -13.60 -34.07
C HIS A 297 10.47 -14.45 -32.84
N ALA A 298 9.52 -14.03 -32.00
CA ALA A 298 9.05 -14.84 -30.87
C ALA A 298 8.40 -16.15 -31.33
N GLU A 299 7.56 -16.12 -32.38
CA GLU A 299 6.96 -17.32 -32.99
C GLU A 299 8.04 -18.30 -33.50
N LYS A 300 9.05 -17.81 -34.23
CA LYS A 300 10.20 -18.62 -34.67
C LYS A 300 10.96 -19.24 -33.49
N ALA A 301 11.12 -18.49 -32.40
CA ALA A 301 11.75 -19.00 -31.18
C ALA A 301 10.90 -20.08 -30.50
N ILE A 302 9.56 -20.00 -30.56
CA ILE A 302 8.65 -21.06 -30.10
C ILE A 302 8.83 -22.31 -30.96
N GLU A 303 8.90 -22.19 -32.29
CA GLU A 303 9.15 -23.32 -33.18
C GLU A 303 10.48 -24.01 -32.86
N ALA A 304 11.54 -23.23 -32.60
CA ALA A 304 12.83 -23.75 -32.17
C ALA A 304 12.77 -24.45 -30.81
N PHE A 305 11.97 -23.92 -29.86
CA PHE A 305 11.71 -24.56 -28.58
C PHE A 305 10.98 -25.90 -28.76
N VAL A 306 9.93 -25.94 -29.59
CA VAL A 306 9.17 -27.15 -29.92
C VAL A 306 10.10 -28.20 -30.53
N LYS A 307 10.96 -27.82 -31.48
CA LYS A 307 11.89 -28.74 -32.13
C LYS A 307 12.90 -29.34 -31.14
N THR A 308 13.44 -28.51 -30.25
CA THR A 308 14.48 -28.92 -29.29
C THR A 308 13.90 -29.79 -28.16
N TYR A 309 12.74 -29.43 -27.62
CA TYR A 309 12.18 -30.04 -26.40
C TYR A 309 11.00 -30.99 -26.67
N GLY A 310 10.35 -30.92 -27.82
CA GLY A 310 9.07 -31.58 -28.09
C GLY A 310 9.10 -33.10 -28.09
N VAL A 311 10.20 -33.71 -28.55
CA VAL A 311 10.33 -35.18 -28.60
C VAL A 311 10.46 -35.77 -27.19
N LYS A 312 11.29 -35.17 -26.34
CA LYS A 312 11.58 -35.71 -25.00
C LYS A 312 10.62 -35.20 -23.92
N TRP A 313 10.12 -33.97 -24.07
CA TRP A 313 9.34 -33.28 -23.04
C TRP A 313 8.10 -32.59 -23.64
N PRO A 314 7.18 -33.33 -24.27
CA PRO A 314 5.99 -32.76 -24.91
C PRO A 314 5.11 -31.98 -23.93
N LYS A 315 5.05 -32.40 -22.65
CA LYS A 315 4.32 -31.67 -21.60
C LYS A 315 4.89 -30.28 -21.33
N ALA A 316 6.21 -30.08 -21.44
CA ALA A 316 6.84 -28.79 -21.23
C ALA A 316 6.57 -27.86 -22.42
N VAL A 317 6.59 -28.40 -23.64
CA VAL A 317 6.25 -27.67 -24.87
C VAL A 317 4.78 -27.23 -24.87
N ALA A 318 3.87 -28.13 -24.51
CA ALA A 318 2.44 -27.84 -24.40
C ALA A 318 2.16 -26.61 -23.50
N LYS A 319 2.93 -26.41 -22.43
CA LYS A 319 2.78 -25.22 -21.58
C LYS A 319 2.96 -23.90 -22.32
N ILE A 320 3.76 -23.87 -23.39
CA ILE A 320 3.97 -22.67 -24.21
C ILE A 320 3.00 -22.67 -25.38
N THR A 321 2.87 -23.78 -26.12
CA THR A 321 2.05 -23.81 -27.34
C THR A 321 0.57 -23.65 -27.10
N ASP A 322 0.05 -24.19 -25.98
CA ASP A 322 -1.39 -24.14 -25.67
C ASP A 322 -1.85 -22.74 -25.26
N ASP A 323 -0.92 -21.89 -24.80
CA ASP A 323 -1.19 -20.53 -24.33
C ASP A 323 -0.39 -19.50 -25.16
N ARG A 324 -0.08 -19.81 -26.42
CA ARG A 324 0.84 -19.02 -27.26
C ARG A 324 0.34 -17.59 -27.46
N GLU A 325 -0.93 -17.43 -27.83
CA GLU A 325 -1.53 -16.12 -28.11
C GLU A 325 -1.47 -15.22 -26.87
N GLU A 326 -1.83 -15.78 -25.72
CA GLU A 326 -1.85 -15.09 -24.43
C GLU A 326 -0.46 -14.80 -23.90
N LEU A 327 0.55 -15.58 -24.30
CA LEU A 327 1.95 -15.35 -23.93
C LEU A 327 2.60 -14.25 -24.79
N LEU A 328 2.13 -14.06 -26.02
CA LEU A 328 2.68 -13.08 -26.96
C LEU A 328 1.84 -11.80 -27.07
N ALA A 329 0.67 -11.71 -26.42
CA ALA A 329 -0.23 -10.56 -26.51
C ALA A 329 0.43 -9.21 -26.20
N PHE A 330 1.45 -9.18 -25.34
CA PHE A 330 2.18 -7.96 -25.01
C PHE A 330 2.92 -7.34 -26.22
N TYR A 331 3.24 -8.11 -27.26
CA TYR A 331 3.87 -7.60 -28.48
C TYR A 331 2.97 -6.67 -29.30
N ASP A 332 1.65 -6.68 -29.05
CA ASP A 332 0.68 -5.80 -29.70
C ASP A 332 0.63 -4.40 -29.07
N PHE A 333 1.51 -4.12 -28.09
CA PHE A 333 1.63 -2.87 -27.35
C PHE A 333 3.01 -2.23 -27.59
N PRO A 334 3.26 -0.97 -27.17
CA PRO A 334 4.56 -0.32 -27.36
C PRO A 334 5.73 -1.13 -26.81
N ALA A 335 6.84 -1.19 -27.55
CA ALA A 335 8.03 -1.95 -27.18
C ALA A 335 8.59 -1.56 -25.81
N GLU A 336 8.51 -0.28 -25.46
CA GLU A 336 8.94 0.27 -24.19
C GLU A 336 8.15 -0.28 -23.00
N HIS A 337 6.92 -0.74 -23.24
CA HIS A 337 6.05 -1.31 -22.21
C HIS A 337 6.30 -2.81 -21.99
N TRP A 338 6.87 -3.54 -22.96
CA TRP A 338 7.01 -5.00 -22.91
C TRP A 338 7.71 -5.51 -21.66
N ILE A 339 8.75 -4.80 -21.20
CA ILE A 339 9.48 -5.14 -19.97
C ILE A 339 8.57 -5.19 -18.72
N HIS A 340 7.51 -4.38 -18.70
CA HIS A 340 6.51 -4.33 -17.62
C HIS A 340 5.38 -5.33 -17.85
N LEU A 341 4.94 -5.52 -19.10
CA LEU A 341 3.73 -6.31 -19.43
C LEU A 341 3.97 -7.81 -19.45
N ARG A 342 5.19 -8.28 -19.75
CA ARG A 342 5.50 -9.71 -19.79
C ARG A 342 5.51 -10.40 -18.42
N THR A 343 5.37 -9.64 -17.33
CA THR A 343 5.53 -10.15 -15.96
C THR A 343 4.59 -9.47 -14.96
N THR A 344 4.21 -10.21 -13.91
CA THR A 344 3.54 -9.72 -12.70
C THR A 344 4.51 -9.14 -11.66
N ASN A 345 5.78 -8.91 -12.03
CA ASN A 345 6.80 -8.36 -11.14
C ASN A 345 6.41 -7.04 -10.42
N PRO A 346 5.61 -6.11 -10.99
CA PRO A 346 5.12 -4.96 -10.23
C PRO A 346 4.38 -5.34 -8.94
N ILE A 347 3.60 -6.42 -8.97
CA ILE A 347 2.97 -6.99 -7.78
C ILE A 347 4.00 -7.76 -6.95
N GLU A 348 4.72 -8.72 -7.55
CA GLU A 348 5.65 -9.58 -6.81
C GLU A 348 6.74 -8.80 -6.04
N SER A 349 7.30 -7.75 -6.64
CA SER A 349 8.30 -6.88 -6.02
C SER A 349 7.73 -6.16 -4.79
N THR A 350 6.53 -5.60 -4.91
CA THR A 350 5.81 -4.98 -3.79
C THR A 350 5.58 -5.99 -2.67
N PHE A 351 5.12 -7.18 -3.03
CA PHE A 351 4.77 -8.21 -2.05
C PHE A 351 5.96 -8.99 -1.49
N SER A 352 7.13 -8.96 -2.13
CA SER A 352 8.37 -9.50 -1.55
C SER A 352 8.71 -8.79 -0.24
N THR A 353 8.53 -7.47 -0.22
CA THR A 353 8.69 -6.63 0.97
C THR A 353 7.66 -7.00 2.04
N VAL A 354 6.40 -7.22 1.64
CA VAL A 354 5.30 -7.68 2.53
C VAL A 354 5.59 -9.05 3.14
N LYS A 355 6.05 -10.01 2.34
CA LYS A 355 6.39 -11.39 2.75
C LYS A 355 7.56 -11.41 3.72
N LEU A 356 8.59 -10.58 3.49
CA LEU A 356 9.70 -10.43 4.41
C LEU A 356 9.22 -9.94 5.79
N ARG A 357 8.33 -8.94 5.80
CA ARG A 357 7.83 -8.30 7.03
C ARG A 357 6.86 -9.18 7.82
N THR A 358 5.95 -9.88 7.13
CA THR A 358 5.01 -10.84 7.76
C THR A 358 5.72 -12.06 8.35
N LYS A 359 6.91 -12.43 7.83
CA LYS A 359 7.75 -13.48 8.42
C LYS A 359 8.31 -13.08 9.79
N VAL A 360 8.68 -11.81 9.99
CA VAL A 360 9.26 -11.29 11.24
C VAL A 360 8.22 -11.16 12.35
N THR A 361 7.00 -10.73 12.02
CA THR A 361 5.90 -10.58 12.99
C THR A 361 5.23 -11.91 13.40
N ARG A 362 5.73 -13.06 12.91
CA ARG A 362 5.14 -14.40 13.06
C ARG A 362 3.67 -14.49 12.58
N GLY A 363 3.29 -13.67 11.60
CA GLY A 363 1.97 -13.63 11.00
C GLY A 363 0.95 -12.77 11.76
N ALA A 364 -0.05 -12.26 11.03
CA ALA A 364 -1.17 -11.54 11.61
C ALA A 364 -1.98 -12.44 12.54
N GLY A 365 -2.55 -11.86 13.60
CA GLY A 365 -3.51 -12.54 14.47
C GLY A 365 -4.64 -13.18 13.67
N SER A 366 -5.42 -12.39 12.93
CA SER A 366 -6.55 -12.86 12.09
C SER A 366 -6.35 -12.57 10.59
N PRO A 367 -7.13 -13.18 9.67
CA PRO A 367 -7.08 -12.88 8.24
C PRO A 367 -7.40 -11.41 7.92
N ALA A 368 -8.44 -10.85 8.56
CA ALA A 368 -8.77 -9.42 8.41
C ALA A 368 -7.62 -8.50 8.83
N ALA A 369 -6.94 -8.82 9.94
CA ALA A 369 -5.75 -8.08 10.36
C ALA A 369 -4.60 -8.23 9.35
N ALA A 370 -4.43 -9.42 8.74
CA ALA A 370 -3.45 -9.65 7.69
C ALA A 370 -3.76 -8.77 6.47
N LEU A 371 -5.01 -8.75 6.03
CA LEU A 371 -5.47 -7.97 4.88
C LEU A 371 -5.24 -6.48 5.11
N ALA A 372 -5.63 -5.95 6.27
CA ALA A 372 -5.44 -4.55 6.63
C ALA A 372 -3.95 -4.15 6.67
N MET A 373 -3.08 -5.02 7.18
CA MET A 373 -1.63 -4.79 7.15
C MET A 373 -1.07 -4.81 5.74
N VAL A 374 -1.46 -5.80 4.93
CA VAL A 374 -1.05 -5.90 3.53
C VAL A 374 -1.48 -4.65 2.77
N PHE A 375 -2.73 -4.20 2.96
CA PHE A 375 -3.24 -2.98 2.37
C PHE A 375 -2.35 -1.78 2.69
N LYS A 376 -2.04 -1.53 3.98
CA LYS A 376 -1.15 -0.41 4.36
C LYS A 376 0.27 -0.55 3.86
N LEU A 377 0.80 -1.76 3.77
CA LEU A 377 2.12 -2.00 3.18
C LEU A 377 2.15 -1.61 1.71
N VAL A 378 1.11 -1.99 0.96
CA VAL A 378 0.99 -1.70 -0.46
C VAL A 378 0.75 -0.20 -0.68
N GLU A 379 -0.12 0.42 0.10
CA GLU A 379 -0.36 1.88 0.08
C GLU A 379 0.95 2.66 0.31
N SER A 380 1.77 2.23 1.28
CA SER A 380 3.09 2.83 1.53
C SER A 380 4.10 2.57 0.41
N ALA A 381 4.05 1.39 -0.21
CA ALA A 381 4.93 1.02 -1.31
C ALA A 381 4.59 1.78 -2.61
N GLN A 382 3.29 2.05 -2.84
CA GLN A 382 2.79 2.75 -4.01
C GLN A 382 3.46 4.11 -4.23
N ALA A 383 3.74 4.85 -3.15
CA ALA A 383 4.44 6.13 -3.20
C ALA A 383 5.85 6.06 -3.83
N ARG A 384 6.43 4.86 -3.96
CA ARG A 384 7.74 4.63 -4.57
C ARG A 384 7.66 3.87 -5.90
N TRP A 385 6.47 3.52 -6.37
CA TRP A 385 6.33 2.84 -7.65
C TRP A 385 6.74 3.77 -8.78
N ARG A 386 7.62 3.27 -9.64
CA ARG A 386 7.98 3.96 -10.86
C ARG A 386 6.84 3.86 -11.85
N ALA A 387 6.61 4.93 -12.60
CA ALA A 387 5.74 4.90 -13.78
C ALA A 387 6.22 3.84 -14.79
N VAL A 388 5.36 3.45 -15.73
CA VAL A 388 5.80 2.65 -16.88
C VAL A 388 6.77 3.47 -17.75
N THR A 389 7.70 2.78 -18.41
CA THR A 389 8.62 3.42 -19.36
C THR A 389 7.81 4.05 -20.49
N ALA A 390 8.24 5.22 -21.00
CA ALA A 390 7.52 5.94 -22.06
C ALA A 390 6.03 6.19 -21.74
N ALA A 391 5.74 6.65 -20.51
CA ALA A 391 4.40 6.89 -19.98
C ALA A 391 3.43 7.64 -20.92
N HIS A 392 3.92 8.57 -21.74
CA HIS A 392 3.11 9.30 -22.72
C HIS A 392 2.43 8.40 -23.77
N LEU A 393 2.98 7.21 -24.04
CA LEU A 393 2.40 6.22 -24.96
C LEU A 393 1.16 5.52 -24.37
N VAL A 394 0.96 5.56 -23.05
CA VAL A 394 -0.19 4.90 -22.39
C VAL A 394 -1.52 5.52 -22.85
N ALA A 395 -1.57 6.85 -22.97
CA ALA A 395 -2.74 7.54 -23.50
C ALA A 395 -3.03 7.19 -24.97
N LEU A 396 -1.98 6.97 -25.79
CA LEU A 396 -2.13 6.55 -27.19
C LEU A 396 -2.70 5.13 -27.28
N VAL A 397 -2.25 4.23 -26.41
CA VAL A 397 -2.81 2.87 -26.31
C VAL A 397 -4.30 2.94 -25.96
N ARG A 398 -4.69 3.76 -24.98
CA ARG A 398 -6.11 3.96 -24.65
C ARG A 398 -6.92 4.56 -25.80
N ALA A 399 -6.31 5.43 -26.61
CA ALA A 399 -6.94 6.01 -27.79
C ALA A 399 -7.07 5.01 -28.97
N GLY A 400 -6.62 3.77 -28.82
CA GLY A 400 -6.68 2.74 -29.85
C GLY A 400 -5.62 2.90 -30.94
N ALA A 401 -4.49 3.54 -30.63
CA ALA A 401 -3.35 3.58 -31.54
C ALA A 401 -2.83 2.16 -31.82
N ARG A 402 -2.41 1.91 -33.07
CA ARG A 402 -1.86 0.62 -33.49
C ARG A 402 -0.34 0.63 -33.37
N PHE A 403 0.20 -0.47 -32.86
CA PHE A 403 1.64 -0.69 -32.74
C PHE A 403 1.99 -1.94 -33.54
N GLU A 404 2.77 -1.79 -34.60
CA GLU A 404 3.31 -2.90 -35.37
C GLU A 404 4.76 -3.10 -34.95
N THR A 405 5.10 -4.33 -34.56
CA THR A 405 6.43 -4.66 -34.01
C THR A 405 6.84 -3.77 -32.82
N GLY A 406 5.85 -3.28 -32.06
CA GLY A 406 6.05 -2.39 -30.91
C GLY A 406 6.29 -0.92 -31.25
N VAL A 407 6.22 -0.53 -32.53
CA VAL A 407 6.39 0.85 -33.00
C VAL A 407 5.03 1.43 -33.39
N LEU A 408 4.78 2.69 -33.03
CA LEU A 408 3.55 3.41 -33.38
C LEU A 408 3.40 3.50 -34.89
N VAL A 409 2.28 3.01 -35.41
CA VAL A 409 1.91 3.19 -36.82
C VAL A 409 1.10 4.47 -36.92
N GLU A 410 1.67 5.50 -37.54
CA GLU A 410 0.91 6.69 -37.91
C GLU A 410 -0.22 6.28 -38.86
N ARG A 411 -1.44 6.76 -38.61
CA ARG A 411 -2.54 6.53 -39.56
C ARG A 411 -2.11 7.12 -40.91
N PRO A 412 -2.26 6.39 -42.03
CA PRO A 412 -2.11 7.03 -43.33
C PRO A 412 -3.05 8.23 -43.34
N GLU A 413 -2.53 9.40 -43.74
CA GLU A 413 -3.36 10.57 -43.97
C GLU A 413 -4.52 10.13 -44.86
N ALA A 414 -5.73 10.17 -44.31
CA ALA A 414 -6.91 9.98 -45.13
C ALA A 414 -6.84 11.08 -46.19
N VAL A 415 -6.53 10.68 -47.43
CA VAL A 415 -6.60 11.55 -48.59
C VAL A 415 -8.01 12.13 -48.57
N ALA A 416 -8.12 13.40 -48.16
CA ALA A 416 -9.37 14.12 -48.14
C ALA A 416 -9.90 14.11 -49.57
N ALA A 417 -10.98 13.36 -49.79
CA ALA A 417 -11.73 13.33 -51.04
C ALA A 417 -12.81 14.41 -51.02
#